data_AF-A0A0D2L6A1-F1
#
_entry.id   AF-A0A0D2L6A1-F1
#
_cell.length_a   1.000
_cell.length_b   1.000
_cell.length_c   1.000
_cell.angle_alpha   90.00
_cell.angle_beta   90.00
_cell.angle_gamma   90.00
#
_symmetry.space_group_name_H-M   'P 1'
#
loop_
_entity.id
_entity.type
_entity.pdbx_description
1 polymer ?
#
loop_
_entity_poly.entity_id
_entity_poly.type
_entity_poly.pdbx_seq_one_letter_code
_entity_poly.pdbx_strand_id
1 'polypeptide(L)'
;MLSFTVPLHVRKNSCQAARISAHVRIRPPTYTWARTFSASLPSYHLAVTVLRTLLPNRIVETRQQIVDLSGLTRKFVKVPFYHPRWPTPFQGIRISNSIFDEQITRFPGDTRGFFYYRPGVPALAGGVRFRLSDNAAAFNAGRDLMFRGKPWEAQLVDITRCDVYRSFIPVLLAEGLVDEDLLLDARKSQDAWNTRQRFYSFSDPFILPLQQKVFTCGFYTRKGCHGHRFPGLCTKDNRRTKFLHPYTGSILAKFEISKLPEHAKFGPCLIVKCLEIVEPIGCIVPIYDGYVRQPTPGAYMRSGEKVWRFPLMRHLDTFRDMMEQEGLLPTD
;
A
#
# COMPACT_ATOMS: atom_id res chain seq x y z
N MET A 1 54.56 29.25 -1.75
CA MET A 1 55.18 28.02 -2.32
C MET A 1 54.93 26.91 -1.30
N LEU A 2 54.17 25.84 -1.52
CA LEU A 2 53.65 25.16 -2.71
C LEU A 2 52.21 24.71 -2.43
N SER A 3 51.35 24.86 -3.44
CA SER A 3 49.94 24.46 -3.46
C SER A 3 49.85 23.00 -3.90
N PHE A 4 49.20 22.13 -3.11
CA PHE A 4 48.93 20.75 -3.50
C PHE A 4 47.51 20.62 -4.05
N THR A 5 47.43 20.46 -5.37
CA THR A 5 46.18 20.20 -6.10
C THR A 5 46.15 18.71 -6.45
N VAL A 6 45.21 17.96 -5.89
CA VAL A 6 45.00 16.54 -6.22
C VAL A 6 43.93 16.45 -7.33
N PRO A 7 44.20 15.82 -8.48
CA PRO A 7 43.21 15.71 -9.54
C PRO A 7 42.22 14.56 -9.25
N LEU A 8 40.93 14.91 -9.16
CA LEU A 8 39.83 13.95 -9.16
C LEU A 8 39.71 13.30 -10.55
N HIS A 9 40.05 12.01 -10.63
CA HIS A 9 39.78 11.17 -11.80
C HIS A 9 38.31 10.74 -11.80
N VAL A 10 37.47 11.49 -12.51
CA VAL A 10 36.08 11.10 -12.80
C VAL A 10 36.09 10.05 -13.91
N ARG A 11 36.01 8.77 -13.54
CA ARG A 11 35.70 7.70 -14.49
C ARG A 11 34.24 7.82 -14.93
N LYS A 12 34.02 8.30 -16.15
CA LYS A 12 32.75 8.17 -16.87
C LYS A 12 32.55 6.71 -17.27
N ASN A 13 31.75 5.96 -16.51
CA ASN A 13 31.19 4.70 -16.99
C ASN A 13 29.91 4.99 -17.79
N SER A 14 30.10 5.31 -19.06
CA SER A 14 29.06 5.31 -20.08
C SER A 14 28.79 3.86 -20.51
N CYS A 15 27.84 3.20 -19.82
CA CYS A 15 27.14 2.04 -20.36
C CYS A 15 25.70 2.47 -20.64
N GLN A 16 25.48 3.03 -21.84
CA GLN A 16 24.16 3.10 -22.44
C GLN A 16 23.69 1.66 -22.69
N ALA A 17 22.93 1.11 -21.76
CA ALA A 17 22.04 0.02 -22.08
C ALA A 17 20.94 0.61 -22.97
N ALA A 18 21.01 0.33 -24.27
CA ALA A 18 19.89 0.50 -25.19
C ALA A 18 18.75 -0.42 -24.73
N ARG A 19 17.93 0.08 -23.78
CA ARG A 19 16.66 -0.53 -23.45
C ARG A 19 15.74 -0.33 -24.64
N ILE A 20 15.50 -1.44 -25.35
CA ILE A 20 14.42 -1.54 -26.33
C ILE A 20 13.12 -1.27 -25.57
N SER A 21 12.68 -0.01 -25.60
CA SER A 21 11.43 0.42 -25.02
C SER A 21 10.31 -0.29 -25.76
N ALA A 22 9.60 -1.20 -25.10
CA ALA A 22 8.42 -1.83 -25.65
C ALA A 22 7.38 -0.72 -25.88
N HIS A 23 7.32 -0.20 -27.10
CA HIS A 23 6.43 0.91 -27.44
C HIS A 23 4.98 0.56 -27.08
N VAL A 24 4.44 1.29 -26.10
CA VAL A 24 3.01 1.31 -25.81
C VAL A 24 2.28 1.73 -27.08
N ARG A 25 1.39 0.87 -27.59
CA ARG A 25 0.57 1.20 -28.76
C ARG A 25 -0.83 1.59 -28.29
N ILE A 26 -1.26 2.78 -28.65
CA ILE A 26 -2.69 3.14 -28.64
C ILE A 26 -3.31 2.44 -29.85
N ARG A 27 -4.05 1.36 -29.64
CA ARG A 27 -4.81 0.75 -30.75
C ARG A 27 -6.14 1.48 -30.91
N PRO A 28 -6.54 1.88 -32.13
CA PRO A 28 -7.95 2.17 -32.40
C PRO A 28 -8.78 0.89 -32.16
N PRO A 29 -10.04 1.01 -31.72
CA PRO A 29 -10.86 -0.14 -31.37
C PRO A 29 -11.27 -0.88 -32.64
N THR A 30 -10.55 -1.92 -33.02
CA THR A 30 -11.02 -2.90 -34.00
C THR A 30 -11.26 -4.21 -33.28
N TYR A 31 -12.50 -4.54 -32.92
CA TYR A 31 -12.91 -5.93 -32.73
C TYR A 31 -14.42 -6.13 -32.82
N THR A 32 -14.79 -7.02 -33.73
CA THR A 32 -16.06 -7.73 -33.88
C THR A 32 -16.21 -8.74 -32.74
N TRP A 33 -17.33 -8.68 -32.00
CA TRP A 33 -17.67 -9.65 -30.96
C TRP A 33 -18.50 -10.80 -31.56
N ALA A 34 -18.01 -12.04 -31.45
CA ALA A 34 -18.85 -13.22 -31.55
C ALA A 34 -19.63 -13.37 -30.24
N ARG A 35 -20.96 -13.30 -30.35
CA ARG A 35 -21.91 -13.44 -29.24
C ARG A 35 -22.01 -14.91 -28.82
N THR A 36 -21.71 -15.18 -27.56
CA THR A 36 -22.34 -16.26 -26.81
C THR A 36 -22.93 -15.64 -25.54
N PHE A 37 -24.21 -15.27 -25.63
CA PHE A 37 -24.98 -14.75 -24.50
C PHE A 37 -25.65 -15.92 -23.77
N SER A 38 -25.40 -16.00 -22.46
CA SER A 38 -26.27 -16.68 -21.51
C SER A 38 -27.11 -15.63 -20.78
N ALA A 39 -28.42 -15.88 -20.76
CA ALA A 39 -29.52 -15.31 -19.98
C ALA A 39 -29.62 -13.77 -19.79
N SER A 40 -30.77 -13.26 -20.21
CA SER A 40 -31.25 -11.88 -20.19
C SER A 40 -31.17 -11.19 -18.82
N LEU A 41 -30.21 -10.27 -18.69
CA LEU A 41 -30.33 -9.11 -17.81
C LEU A 41 -30.87 -7.92 -18.64
N PRO A 42 -31.64 -6.99 -18.05
CA PRO A 42 -32.15 -5.83 -18.78
C PRO A 42 -30.98 -5.08 -19.41
N SER A 43 -31.05 -4.90 -20.72
CA SER A 43 -30.07 -4.19 -21.54
C SER A 43 -30.12 -2.68 -21.24
N TYR A 44 -29.66 -2.29 -20.06
CA TYR A 44 -29.18 -0.93 -19.88
C TYR A 44 -27.94 -0.80 -20.76
N HIS A 45 -28.04 -0.01 -21.83
CA HIS A 45 -26.88 0.54 -22.53
C HIS A 45 -26.12 1.43 -21.55
N LEU A 46 -25.43 0.81 -20.59
CA LEU A 46 -24.53 1.49 -19.68
C LEU A 46 -23.42 2.05 -20.55
N ALA A 47 -23.43 3.38 -20.73
CA ALA A 47 -22.37 4.09 -21.39
C ALA A 47 -21.02 3.56 -20.88
N VAL A 48 -20.20 3.07 -21.81
CA VAL A 48 -18.90 2.48 -21.48
C VAL A 48 -17.96 3.64 -21.15
N THR A 49 -17.72 3.84 -19.86
CA THR A 49 -16.74 4.82 -19.39
C THR A 49 -15.33 4.37 -19.79
N VAL A 50 -14.54 5.30 -20.34
CA VAL A 50 -13.17 5.05 -20.80
C VAL A 50 -12.18 5.78 -19.88
N LEU A 51 -11.19 5.06 -19.33
CA LEU A 51 -10.07 5.64 -18.61
C LEU A 51 -9.03 6.13 -19.62
N ARG A 52 -8.74 7.43 -19.64
CA ARG A 52 -7.83 8.06 -20.61
C ARG A 52 -6.51 8.52 -19.99
N THR A 53 -6.53 8.87 -18.71
CA THR A 53 -5.37 9.37 -17.97
C THR A 53 -5.50 9.04 -16.48
N LEU A 54 -4.37 8.91 -15.82
CA LEU A 54 -4.23 8.87 -14.36
C LEU A 54 -3.57 10.14 -13.81
N LEU A 55 -3.25 11.11 -14.67
CA LEU A 55 -2.68 12.40 -14.32
C LEU A 55 -3.80 13.42 -14.05
N PRO A 56 -3.94 13.94 -12.82
CA PRO A 56 -4.97 14.92 -12.47
C PRO A 56 -5.02 16.15 -13.40
N ASN A 57 -3.86 16.68 -13.75
CA ASN A 57 -3.70 17.86 -14.60
C ASN A 57 -4.08 17.61 -16.08
N ARG A 58 -4.29 16.36 -16.50
CA ARG A 58 -4.65 16.00 -17.89
C ARG A 58 -6.12 15.56 -18.04
N ILE A 59 -6.91 15.57 -16.97
CA ILE A 59 -8.31 15.12 -17.01
C ILE A 59 -9.13 15.94 -18.01
N VAL A 60 -8.97 17.27 -18.00
CA VAL A 60 -9.67 18.19 -18.93
C VAL A 60 -9.18 18.01 -20.36
N GLU A 61 -7.85 18.03 -20.57
CA GLU A 61 -7.19 17.87 -21.86
C GLU A 61 -7.63 16.58 -22.58
N THR A 62 -7.64 15.47 -21.85
CA THR A 62 -7.98 14.14 -22.39
C THR A 62 -9.48 13.90 -22.48
N ARG A 63 -10.33 14.84 -22.02
CA ARG A 63 -11.78 14.69 -21.93
C ARG A 63 -12.18 13.39 -21.21
N GLN A 64 -11.50 13.08 -20.11
CA GLN A 64 -11.83 11.91 -19.29
C GLN A 64 -13.23 12.08 -18.70
N GLN A 65 -14.08 11.07 -18.90
CA GLN A 65 -15.44 11.05 -18.36
C GLN A 65 -15.42 10.71 -16.87
N ILE A 66 -16.39 11.25 -16.14
CA ILE A 66 -16.65 10.87 -14.76
C ILE A 66 -17.03 9.38 -14.73
N VAL A 67 -16.41 8.64 -13.83
CA VAL A 67 -16.79 7.28 -13.51
C VAL A 67 -17.85 7.35 -12.43
N ASP A 68 -19.05 6.85 -12.72
CA ASP A 68 -20.12 6.74 -11.73
C ASP A 68 -20.21 5.29 -11.21
N LEU A 69 -20.00 5.14 -9.90
CA LEU A 69 -20.09 3.87 -9.18
C LEU A 69 -21.38 3.78 -8.35
N SER A 70 -22.17 4.86 -8.26
CA SER A 70 -23.27 5.02 -7.31
C SER A 70 -24.29 3.87 -7.40
N GLY A 71 -24.57 3.23 -6.27
CA GLY A 71 -25.53 2.12 -6.19
C GLY A 71 -25.11 0.83 -6.91
N LEU A 72 -23.95 0.80 -7.57
CA LEU A 72 -23.44 -0.39 -8.24
C LEU A 72 -22.71 -1.28 -7.24
N THR A 73 -22.73 -2.58 -7.47
CA THR A 73 -21.80 -3.51 -6.79
C THR A 73 -20.49 -3.63 -7.55
N ARG A 74 -20.54 -3.39 -8.87
CA ARG A 74 -19.41 -3.44 -9.77
C ARG A 74 -19.56 -2.48 -10.95
N LYS A 75 -18.44 -1.92 -11.42
CA LYS A 75 -18.37 -1.14 -12.67
C LYS A 75 -17.20 -1.62 -13.51
N PHE A 76 -17.42 -1.68 -14.82
CA PHE A 76 -16.37 -1.91 -15.80
C PHE A 76 -15.98 -0.57 -16.45
N VAL A 77 -14.68 -0.26 -16.45
CA VAL A 77 -14.12 0.94 -17.08
C VAL A 77 -13.14 0.51 -18.16
N LYS A 78 -13.42 0.86 -19.42
CA LYS A 78 -12.58 0.46 -20.56
C LYS A 78 -11.23 1.19 -20.51
N VAL A 79 -10.15 0.46 -20.79
CA VAL A 79 -8.81 1.02 -20.88
C VAL A 79 -8.34 0.90 -22.34
N PRO A 80 -8.13 2.02 -23.07
CA PRO A 80 -7.77 2.02 -24.49
C PRO A 80 -6.25 1.86 -24.72
N PHE A 81 -5.54 1.26 -23.77
CA PHE A 81 -4.09 1.08 -23.80
C PHE A 81 -3.76 -0.41 -23.78
N TYR A 82 -2.72 -0.79 -24.48
CA TYR A 82 -2.23 -2.16 -24.55
C TYR A 82 -0.74 -2.21 -24.27
N HIS A 83 -0.31 -3.18 -23.46
CA HIS A 83 1.10 -3.46 -23.23
C HIS A 83 1.39 -4.95 -23.48
N PRO A 84 2.38 -5.29 -24.33
CA PRO A 84 2.62 -6.68 -24.75
C PRO A 84 3.06 -7.60 -23.60
N ARG A 85 3.86 -7.10 -22.65
CA ARG A 85 4.33 -7.89 -21.49
C ARG A 85 3.33 -7.97 -20.33
N TRP A 86 2.33 -7.09 -20.35
CA TRP A 86 1.31 -6.98 -19.31
C TRP A 86 -0.07 -7.05 -19.97
N PRO A 87 -0.42 -8.20 -20.58
CA PRO A 87 -1.71 -8.35 -21.23
C PRO A 87 -2.81 -8.18 -20.20
N THR A 88 -3.84 -7.43 -20.55
CA THR A 88 -4.99 -7.22 -19.69
C THR A 88 -5.97 -8.36 -19.95
N PRO A 89 -6.28 -9.23 -18.96
CA PRO A 89 -7.19 -10.35 -19.17
C PRO A 89 -8.62 -9.88 -19.50
N PHE A 90 -8.93 -8.63 -19.15
CA PHE A 90 -10.16 -7.94 -19.51
C PHE A 90 -9.80 -6.60 -20.14
N GLN A 91 -10.55 -6.14 -21.15
CA GLN A 91 -10.34 -4.82 -21.79
C GLN A 91 -10.79 -3.64 -20.90
N GLY A 92 -10.60 -3.74 -19.58
CA GLY A 92 -11.04 -2.73 -18.63
C GLY A 92 -10.85 -3.13 -17.17
N ILE A 93 -11.05 -2.14 -16.30
CA ILE A 93 -10.92 -2.23 -14.85
C ILE A 93 -12.25 -2.69 -14.27
N ARG A 94 -12.22 -3.71 -13.43
CA ARG A 94 -13.38 -4.15 -12.65
C ARG A 94 -13.24 -3.62 -11.23
N ILE A 95 -14.06 -2.64 -10.88
CA ILE A 95 -14.11 -2.06 -9.55
C ILE A 95 -15.27 -2.72 -8.81
N SER A 96 -15.04 -3.19 -7.60
CA SER A 96 -16.07 -3.75 -6.72
C SER A 96 -15.89 -3.19 -5.31
N ASN A 97 -16.99 -3.04 -4.58
CA ASN A 97 -16.95 -2.65 -3.16
C ASN A 97 -16.58 -3.84 -2.24
N SER A 98 -16.39 -5.04 -2.79
CA SER A 98 -16.26 -6.29 -2.03
C SER A 98 -14.96 -7.06 -2.27
N ILE A 99 -13.91 -6.41 -2.78
CA ILE A 99 -12.74 -7.12 -3.36
C ILE A 99 -12.06 -8.07 -2.35
N PHE A 100 -12.31 -7.93 -1.05
CA PHE A 100 -11.85 -8.85 0.01
C PHE A 100 -12.88 -9.13 1.11
N ASP A 101 -14.16 -8.86 0.88
CA ASP A 101 -15.24 -9.12 1.84
C ASP A 101 -16.28 -10.05 1.23
N GLU A 102 -16.75 -11.02 2.00
CA GLU A 102 -17.71 -12.03 1.53
C GLU A 102 -19.06 -11.41 1.16
N GLN A 103 -19.37 -10.21 1.69
CA GLN A 103 -20.58 -9.48 1.37
C GLN A 103 -20.35 -8.47 0.23
N ILE A 104 -21.01 -8.74 -0.89
CA ILE A 104 -21.09 -7.80 -2.02
C ILE A 104 -22.02 -6.64 -1.64
N THR A 105 -21.46 -5.56 -1.12
CA THR A 105 -22.20 -4.32 -0.84
C THR A 105 -22.22 -3.40 -2.06
N ARG A 106 -23.27 -2.59 -2.19
CA ARG A 106 -23.34 -1.53 -3.21
C ARG A 106 -22.47 -0.35 -2.78
N PHE A 107 -21.89 0.36 -3.74
CA PHE A 107 -21.30 1.67 -3.46
C PHE A 107 -22.40 2.62 -2.95
N PRO A 108 -22.09 3.52 -2.00
CA PRO A 108 -23.02 4.57 -1.57
C PRO A 108 -23.53 5.42 -2.74
N GLY A 109 -24.63 6.15 -2.51
CA GLY A 109 -25.05 7.23 -3.42
C GLY A 109 -23.91 8.22 -3.64
N ASP A 110 -23.91 8.88 -4.81
CA ASP A 110 -22.95 9.92 -5.19
C ASP A 110 -21.47 9.48 -5.19
N THR A 111 -21.22 8.18 -5.41
CA THR A 111 -19.88 7.64 -5.58
C THR A 111 -19.42 7.84 -7.03
N ARG A 112 -19.17 9.10 -7.41
CA ARG A 112 -18.73 9.48 -8.76
C ARG A 112 -17.46 10.31 -8.74
N GLY A 113 -16.60 10.11 -9.74
CA GLY A 113 -15.31 10.79 -9.77
C GLY A 113 -14.31 10.25 -10.78
N PHE A 114 -13.03 10.38 -10.44
CA PHE A 114 -11.91 10.11 -11.34
C PHE A 114 -10.85 9.21 -10.69
N PHE A 115 -10.28 8.31 -11.49
CA PHE A 115 -9.05 7.64 -11.12
C PHE A 115 -7.85 8.56 -11.30
N TYR A 116 -6.90 8.47 -10.39
CA TYR A 116 -5.62 9.15 -10.50
C TYR A 116 -4.51 8.36 -9.82
N TYR A 117 -3.27 8.55 -10.27
CA TYR A 117 -2.10 7.96 -9.64
C TYR A 117 -1.55 8.86 -8.53
N ARG A 118 -1.26 8.27 -7.38
CA ARG A 118 -0.54 8.90 -6.28
C ARG A 118 0.85 8.26 -6.19
N PRO A 119 1.93 9.02 -6.41
CA PRO A 119 3.28 8.55 -6.10
C PRO A 119 3.43 8.22 -4.60
N GLY A 120 4.18 7.16 -4.31
CA GLY A 120 4.53 6.75 -2.95
C GLY A 120 6.00 7.01 -2.64
N VAL A 121 6.35 6.98 -1.35
CA VAL A 121 7.72 6.98 -0.87
C VAL A 121 7.89 5.78 0.07
N PRO A 122 8.71 4.77 -0.28
CA PRO A 122 9.38 4.58 -1.58
C PRO A 122 8.41 4.45 -2.76
N ALA A 123 8.91 4.54 -3.99
CA ALA A 123 8.07 4.51 -5.20
C ALA A 123 7.12 3.29 -5.26
N LEU A 124 7.52 2.16 -4.67
CA LEU A 124 6.72 0.94 -4.57
C LEU A 124 5.41 1.12 -3.77
N ALA A 125 5.37 2.09 -2.87
CA ALA A 125 4.18 2.45 -2.09
C ALA A 125 3.14 3.24 -2.90
N GLY A 126 3.45 3.58 -4.16
CA GLY A 126 2.52 4.27 -5.05
C GLY A 126 1.29 3.42 -5.39
N GLY A 127 0.25 4.09 -5.86
CA GLY A 127 -1.00 3.43 -6.17
C GLY A 127 -1.98 4.29 -6.94
N VAL A 128 -3.00 3.63 -7.49
CA VAL A 128 -4.14 4.30 -8.13
C VAL A 128 -5.24 4.49 -7.09
N ARG A 129 -5.76 5.70 -7.01
CA ARG A 129 -6.85 6.10 -6.11
C ARG A 129 -8.05 6.56 -6.90
N PHE A 130 -9.18 6.66 -6.20
CA PHE A 130 -10.42 7.21 -6.75
C PHE A 130 -10.80 8.48 -6.01
N ARG A 131 -10.85 9.61 -6.70
CA ARG A 131 -11.25 10.89 -6.15
C ARG A 131 -12.70 11.18 -6.49
N LEU A 132 -13.53 11.37 -5.46
CA LEU A 132 -14.90 11.82 -5.58
C LEU A 132 -14.93 13.28 -6.04
N SER A 133 -15.56 13.53 -7.18
CA SER A 133 -15.69 14.87 -7.79
C SER A 133 -16.78 14.88 -8.86
N ASP A 134 -17.56 15.96 -8.92
CA ASP A 134 -18.65 16.13 -9.89
C ASP A 134 -18.20 16.65 -11.25
N ASN A 135 -16.98 17.16 -11.35
CA ASN A 135 -16.38 17.58 -12.62
C ASN A 135 -14.85 17.68 -12.50
N ALA A 136 -14.19 17.84 -13.65
CA ALA A 136 -12.73 17.91 -13.72
C ALA A 136 -12.15 19.17 -13.07
N ALA A 137 -12.87 20.31 -13.14
CA ALA A 137 -12.41 21.58 -12.56
C ALA A 137 -12.39 21.52 -11.01
N ALA A 138 -13.32 20.77 -10.42
CA ALA A 138 -13.41 20.56 -8.97
C ALA A 138 -12.50 19.44 -8.44
N PHE A 139 -11.65 18.81 -9.28
CA PHE A 139 -10.86 17.64 -8.88
C PHE A 139 -10.02 17.88 -7.60
N ASN A 140 -9.38 19.05 -7.50
CA ASN A 140 -8.54 19.40 -6.35
C ASN A 140 -9.34 19.63 -5.06
N ALA A 141 -10.61 20.06 -5.17
CA ALA A 141 -11.52 20.22 -4.04
C ALA A 141 -12.22 18.90 -3.66
N GLY A 142 -12.12 17.89 -4.52
CA GLY A 142 -12.66 16.56 -4.26
C GLY A 142 -11.94 15.83 -3.12
N ARG A 143 -12.56 14.75 -2.66
CA ARG A 143 -12.01 13.88 -1.60
C ARG A 143 -11.80 12.47 -2.10
N ASP A 144 -10.86 11.73 -1.51
CA ASP A 144 -10.67 10.33 -1.88
C ASP A 144 -11.86 9.47 -1.44
N LEU A 145 -12.20 8.47 -2.24
CA LEU A 145 -13.11 7.40 -1.85
C LEU A 145 -12.53 6.71 -0.61
N MET A 146 -13.32 6.59 0.45
CA MET A 146 -12.87 5.94 1.68
C MET A 146 -13.30 4.47 1.69
N PHE A 147 -12.40 3.58 2.09
CA PHE A 147 -12.64 2.17 2.31
C PHE A 147 -12.03 1.74 3.64
N ARG A 148 -12.86 1.31 4.59
CA ARG A 148 -12.45 0.91 5.95
C ARG A 148 -11.62 2.00 6.67
N GLY A 149 -12.11 3.24 6.62
CA GLY A 149 -11.49 4.38 7.32
C GLY A 149 -10.25 4.97 6.66
N LYS A 150 -9.77 4.42 5.53
CA LYS A 150 -8.64 4.96 4.77
C LYS A 150 -9.01 5.23 3.31
N PRO A 151 -8.28 6.11 2.60
CA PRO A 151 -8.45 6.23 1.15
C PRO A 151 -8.33 4.87 0.45
N TRP A 152 -9.28 4.55 -0.42
CA TRP A 152 -9.22 3.41 -1.32
C TRP A 152 -8.04 3.60 -2.27
N GLU A 153 -7.23 2.56 -2.37
CA GLU A 153 -6.01 2.58 -3.16
C GLU A 153 -5.71 1.19 -3.70
N ALA A 154 -5.55 1.09 -5.01
CA ALA A 154 -4.95 -0.06 -5.68
C ALA A 154 -3.43 0.19 -5.74
N GLN A 155 -2.70 -0.36 -4.78
CA GLN A 155 -1.23 -0.22 -4.72
C GLN A 155 -0.56 -1.00 -5.85
N LEU A 156 0.68 -0.65 -6.22
CA LEU A 156 1.41 -1.32 -7.30
C LEU A 156 1.54 -2.85 -7.10
N VAL A 157 1.71 -3.29 -5.85
CA VAL A 157 1.73 -4.72 -5.50
C VAL A 157 0.38 -5.42 -5.79
N ASP A 158 -0.74 -4.72 -5.61
CA ASP A 158 -2.06 -5.26 -5.97
C ASP A 158 -2.31 -5.19 -7.48
N ILE A 159 -1.88 -4.10 -8.13
CA ILE A 159 -2.02 -3.90 -9.57
C ILE A 159 -1.32 -5.00 -10.36
N THR A 160 -0.13 -5.43 -9.93
CA THR A 160 0.64 -6.48 -10.61
C THR A 160 0.16 -7.90 -10.27
N ARG A 161 -0.44 -8.08 -9.08
CA ARG A 161 -0.93 -9.38 -8.59
C ARG A 161 -2.35 -9.70 -9.03
N CYS A 162 -3.27 -8.74 -8.96
CA CYS A 162 -4.69 -8.97 -9.10
C CYS A 162 -5.17 -8.60 -10.52
N ASP A 163 -5.73 -9.57 -11.24
CA ASP A 163 -6.23 -9.40 -12.62
C ASP A 163 -7.23 -8.26 -12.76
N VAL A 164 -8.03 -7.99 -11.73
CA VAL A 164 -9.02 -6.90 -11.70
C VAL A 164 -8.39 -5.50 -11.81
N TYR A 165 -7.12 -5.36 -11.42
CA TYR A 165 -6.38 -4.11 -11.42
C TYR A 165 -5.29 -4.04 -12.48
N ARG A 166 -4.89 -5.17 -13.10
CA ARG A 166 -3.85 -5.23 -14.14
C ARG A 166 -4.11 -4.28 -15.31
N SER A 167 -5.38 -3.96 -15.57
CA SER A 167 -5.80 -2.97 -16.57
C SER A 167 -5.25 -1.56 -16.33
N PHE A 168 -4.77 -1.22 -15.14
CA PHE A 168 -4.08 0.06 -14.90
C PHE A 168 -2.66 0.10 -15.49
N ILE A 169 -1.97 -1.05 -15.61
CA ILE A 169 -0.56 -1.13 -16.00
C ILE A 169 -0.26 -0.42 -17.33
N PRO A 170 -1.01 -0.67 -18.42
CA PRO A 170 -0.72 -0.02 -19.69
C PRO A 170 -0.81 1.51 -19.62
N VAL A 171 -1.74 2.07 -18.85
CA VAL A 171 -1.89 3.54 -18.68
C VAL A 171 -0.75 4.09 -17.84
N LEU A 172 -0.39 3.41 -16.75
CA LEU A 172 0.72 3.81 -15.88
C LEU A 172 2.05 3.89 -16.65
N LEU A 173 2.32 2.91 -17.51
CA LEU A 173 3.51 2.88 -18.37
C LEU A 173 3.42 3.92 -19.51
N ALA A 174 2.25 4.07 -20.14
CA ALA A 174 2.04 5.04 -21.22
C ALA A 174 2.33 6.49 -20.78
N GLU A 175 1.94 6.83 -19.56
CA GLU A 175 2.09 8.16 -18.99
C GLU A 175 3.40 8.35 -18.22
N GLY A 176 4.28 7.34 -18.19
CA GLY A 176 5.56 7.40 -17.47
C GLY A 176 5.41 7.57 -15.95
N LEU A 177 4.27 7.17 -15.39
CA LEU A 177 3.97 7.27 -13.96
C LEU A 177 4.73 6.24 -13.13
N VAL A 178 5.09 5.13 -13.78
CA VAL A 178 5.98 4.08 -13.27
C VAL A 178 6.82 3.56 -14.43
N ASP A 179 7.97 2.99 -14.12
CA ASP A 179 8.75 2.20 -15.07
C ASP A 179 8.43 0.70 -14.95
N GLU A 180 8.88 -0.06 -15.94
CA GLU A 180 8.63 -1.50 -15.98
C GLU A 180 9.40 -2.27 -14.89
N ASP A 181 10.56 -1.79 -14.46
CA ASP A 181 11.34 -2.44 -13.39
C ASP A 181 10.59 -2.37 -12.06
N LEU A 182 9.98 -1.23 -11.75
CA LEU A 182 9.18 -1.04 -10.54
C LEU A 182 7.98 -1.99 -10.51
N LEU A 183 7.34 -2.23 -11.66
CA LEU A 183 6.26 -3.23 -11.76
C LEU A 183 6.79 -4.65 -11.61
N LEU A 184 7.99 -4.96 -12.11
CA LEU A 184 8.61 -6.27 -11.87
C LEU A 184 8.96 -6.45 -10.39
N ASP A 185 9.48 -5.42 -9.71
CA ASP A 185 9.75 -5.44 -8.27
C ASP A 185 8.46 -5.63 -7.45
N ALA A 186 7.38 -4.92 -7.82
CA ALA A 186 6.06 -5.10 -7.22
C ALA A 186 5.50 -6.51 -7.45
N ARG A 187 5.79 -7.12 -8.60
CA ARG A 187 5.39 -8.49 -8.92
C ARG A 187 6.17 -9.54 -8.15
N LYS A 188 7.48 -9.34 -7.92
CA LYS A 188 8.28 -10.23 -7.06
C LYS A 188 7.73 -10.28 -5.63
N SER A 189 7.05 -9.21 -5.22
CA SER A 189 6.48 -9.08 -3.88
C SER A 189 5.17 -9.86 -3.65
N GLN A 190 4.87 -10.87 -4.49
CA GLN A 190 3.62 -11.63 -4.44
C GLN A 190 3.56 -12.69 -3.34
N ASP A 191 4.73 -13.14 -2.85
CA ASP A 191 4.84 -14.27 -1.94
C ASP A 191 4.67 -13.88 -0.46
N ALA A 192 4.80 -12.59 -0.12
CA ALA A 192 4.37 -12.14 1.20
C ALA A 192 2.87 -12.37 1.32
N TRP A 193 2.50 -13.09 2.37
CA TRP A 193 1.13 -13.48 2.70
C TRP A 193 0.13 -12.34 2.47
N ASN A 194 -1.15 -12.68 2.30
CA ASN A 194 -2.28 -11.74 2.16
C ASN A 194 -2.50 -10.91 3.44
N THR A 195 -1.48 -10.16 3.84
CA THR A 195 -1.43 -9.31 5.00
C THR A 195 -2.09 -8.00 4.64
N ARG A 196 -3.04 -7.60 5.47
CA ARG A 196 -3.76 -6.34 5.28
C ARG A 196 -2.88 -5.13 5.63
N GLN A 197 -1.84 -5.34 6.45
CA GLN A 197 -0.89 -4.32 6.89
C GLN A 197 0.41 -4.46 6.11
N ARG A 198 0.74 -3.42 5.33
CA ARG A 198 1.94 -3.35 4.51
C ARG A 198 2.78 -2.18 4.96
N PHE A 199 4.06 -2.44 5.13
CA PHE A 199 5.06 -1.46 5.54
C PHE A 199 6.08 -1.33 4.43
N TYR A 200 6.26 -0.11 3.95
CA TYR A 200 7.34 0.30 3.06
C TYR A 200 8.45 1.04 3.81
N SER A 201 8.18 1.40 5.07
CA SER A 201 9.14 1.83 6.09
C SER A 201 8.73 1.25 7.45
N PHE A 202 9.69 1.04 8.36
CA PHE A 202 9.39 0.78 9.77
C PHE A 202 8.54 1.90 10.39
N SER A 203 8.71 3.14 9.94
CA SER A 203 8.00 4.31 10.49
C SER A 203 6.58 4.49 9.96
N ASP A 204 6.14 3.63 9.04
CA ASP A 204 4.79 3.69 8.49
C ASP A 204 3.73 3.47 9.58
N PRO A 205 2.69 4.32 9.64
CA PRO A 205 1.66 4.21 10.67
C PRO A 205 0.70 3.05 10.38
N PHE A 206 0.21 2.41 11.45
CA PHE A 206 -0.73 1.30 11.37
C PHE A 206 -1.72 1.29 12.53
N ILE A 207 -2.91 0.75 12.29
CA ILE A 207 -3.89 0.48 13.34
C ILE A 207 -3.53 -0.83 14.05
N LEU A 208 -3.38 -0.76 15.37
CA LEU A 208 -3.10 -1.89 16.25
C LEU A 208 -4.29 -2.14 17.19
N PRO A 209 -5.11 -3.18 16.94
CA PRO A 209 -6.12 -3.65 17.87
C PRO A 209 -5.47 -4.27 19.12
N LEU A 210 -5.84 -3.81 20.32
CA LEU A 210 -5.16 -4.17 21.56
C LEU A 210 -5.44 -5.60 22.04
N GLN A 211 -6.56 -6.19 21.59
CA GLN A 211 -6.92 -7.60 21.83
C GLN A 211 -6.29 -8.57 20.82
N GLN A 212 -5.55 -8.08 19.83
CA GLN A 212 -4.99 -8.95 18.79
C GLN A 212 -3.87 -9.82 19.35
N LYS A 213 -4.09 -11.14 19.37
CA LYS A 213 -3.10 -12.14 19.84
C LYS A 213 -1.86 -12.24 18.96
N VAL A 214 -2.02 -12.06 17.65
CA VAL A 214 -0.92 -12.12 16.68
C VAL A 214 -1.11 -11.01 15.66
N PHE A 215 -0.20 -10.06 15.63
CA PHE A 215 -0.16 -9.02 14.62
C PHE A 215 0.65 -9.51 13.41
N THR A 216 0.04 -9.53 12.23
CA THR A 216 0.70 -10.01 10.99
C THR A 216 0.79 -8.86 9.99
N CYS A 217 1.96 -8.67 9.40
CA CYS A 217 2.22 -7.61 8.42
C CYS A 217 3.26 -8.06 7.39
N GLY A 218 3.31 -7.35 6.26
CA GLY A 218 4.33 -7.50 5.23
C GLY A 218 5.23 -6.27 5.15
N PHE A 219 6.53 -6.49 5.05
CA PHE A 219 7.53 -5.45 4.79
C PHE A 219 7.91 -5.53 3.31
N TYR A 220 7.80 -4.43 2.59
CA TYR A 220 7.96 -4.36 1.14
C TYR A 220 9.10 -3.41 0.79
N THR A 221 10.07 -3.91 0.06
CA THR A 221 11.20 -3.15 -0.48
C THR A 221 11.28 -3.40 -1.99
N ARG A 222 12.19 -2.71 -2.68
CA ARG A 222 12.46 -3.02 -4.10
C ARG A 222 13.13 -4.38 -4.30
N LYS A 223 13.81 -4.90 -3.28
CA LYS A 223 14.54 -6.18 -3.34
C LYS A 223 13.62 -7.37 -3.10
N GLY A 224 12.59 -7.20 -2.28
CA GLY A 224 11.63 -8.25 -1.99
C GLY A 224 10.55 -7.86 -1.00
N CYS A 225 9.82 -8.87 -0.54
CA CYS A 225 8.83 -8.70 0.51
C CYS A 225 8.92 -9.81 1.55
N HIS A 226 8.70 -9.46 2.82
CA HIS A 226 8.72 -10.42 3.92
C HIS A 226 7.50 -10.27 4.81
N GLY A 227 6.76 -11.37 4.98
CA GLY A 227 5.71 -11.45 5.99
C GLY A 227 6.32 -11.73 7.37
N HIS A 228 5.84 -11.04 8.40
CA HIS A 228 6.22 -11.32 9.78
C HIS A 228 4.99 -11.41 10.69
N ARG A 229 5.10 -12.25 11.72
CA ARG A 229 4.09 -12.39 12.78
C ARG A 229 4.71 -11.93 14.09
N PHE A 230 4.06 -10.97 14.75
CA PHE A 230 4.39 -10.53 16.09
C PHE A 230 3.39 -11.12 17.09
N PRO A 231 3.73 -12.20 17.82
CA PRO A 231 2.86 -12.76 18.85
C PRO A 231 2.73 -11.78 20.01
N GLY A 232 1.53 -11.25 20.21
CA GLY A 232 1.19 -10.33 21.29
C GLY A 232 2.00 -9.03 21.26
N LEU A 233 2.06 -8.39 20.09
CA LEU A 233 2.78 -7.13 19.87
C LEU A 233 2.43 -6.11 20.97
N CYS A 234 3.35 -5.89 21.91
CA CYS A 234 3.24 -4.92 23.01
C CYS A 234 2.06 -5.06 23.99
N THR A 235 1.12 -5.98 23.77
CA THR A 235 -0.15 -6.08 24.52
C THR A 235 -0.21 -7.28 25.45
N LYS A 236 0.86 -8.08 25.48
CA LYS A 236 0.89 -9.40 26.11
C LYS A 236 1.51 -9.34 27.50
N ASP A 237 0.74 -9.72 28.53
CA ASP A 237 1.28 -10.03 29.84
C ASP A 237 1.68 -11.51 29.91
N ASN A 238 2.98 -11.77 30.11
CA ASN A 238 3.57 -13.12 30.16
C ASN A 238 3.91 -13.58 31.57
N ARG A 239 3.60 -12.81 32.63
CA ARG A 239 4.00 -13.16 34.00
C ARG A 239 3.15 -14.28 34.60
N ARG A 240 1.96 -14.52 34.07
CA ARG A 240 1.02 -15.55 34.54
C ARG A 240 1.07 -16.79 33.64
N THR A 241 0.56 -17.91 34.15
CA THR A 241 0.45 -19.19 33.43
C THR A 241 -0.40 -19.10 32.16
N LYS A 242 -1.29 -18.11 32.07
CA LYS A 242 -2.08 -17.80 30.88
C LYS A 242 -1.69 -16.42 30.34
N PHE A 243 -1.51 -16.32 29.02
CA PHE A 243 -1.28 -15.05 28.34
C PHE A 243 -2.51 -14.17 28.43
N LEU A 244 -2.33 -12.92 28.90
CA LEU A 244 -3.40 -11.95 29.02
C LEU A 244 -3.18 -10.77 28.07
N HIS A 245 -4.29 -10.28 27.50
CA HIS A 245 -4.37 -9.04 26.74
C HIS A 245 -5.33 -8.11 27.50
N PRO A 246 -4.81 -7.23 28.37
CA PRO A 246 -5.63 -6.56 29.38
C PRO A 246 -6.56 -5.49 28.81
N TYR A 247 -6.30 -4.99 27.60
CA TYR A 247 -7.00 -3.83 27.04
C TYR A 247 -7.76 -4.14 25.75
N THR A 248 -8.98 -3.61 25.62
CA THR A 248 -9.75 -3.51 24.37
C THR A 248 -9.47 -2.19 23.66
N GLY A 249 -10.09 -1.99 22.49
CA GLY A 249 -9.89 -0.82 21.65
C GLY A 249 -8.71 -0.97 20.69
N SER A 250 -8.39 0.13 20.02
CA SER A 250 -7.43 0.19 18.93
C SER A 250 -6.69 1.52 18.97
N ILE A 251 -5.40 1.50 18.63
CA ILE A 251 -4.56 2.68 18.55
C ILE A 251 -4.00 2.82 17.15
N LEU A 252 -3.73 4.06 16.71
CA LEU A 252 -2.78 4.28 15.63
C LEU A 252 -1.38 4.25 16.24
N ALA A 253 -0.53 3.41 15.70
CA ALA A 253 0.84 3.24 16.15
C ALA A 253 1.81 3.35 14.98
N LYS A 254 3.10 3.43 15.29
CA LYS A 254 4.18 3.22 14.32
C LYS A 254 5.34 2.54 15.02
N PHE A 255 6.23 1.91 14.25
CA PHE A 255 7.52 1.54 14.79
C PHE A 255 8.48 2.73 14.77
N GLU A 256 9.45 2.72 15.68
CA GLU A 256 10.63 3.57 15.63
C GLU A 256 11.86 2.72 15.92
N ILE A 257 13.02 3.13 15.40
CA ILE A 257 14.30 2.53 15.79
C ILE A 257 14.69 3.08 17.16
N SER A 258 14.92 2.17 18.11
CA SER A 258 15.25 2.51 19.49
C SER A 258 16.55 3.30 19.58
N LYS A 259 16.49 4.44 20.28
CA LYS A 259 17.67 5.22 20.71
C LYS A 259 18.01 5.04 22.19
N LEU A 260 17.29 4.16 22.89
CA LEU A 260 17.48 3.91 24.32
C LEU A 260 18.81 3.18 24.59
N PRO A 261 19.66 3.66 25.53
CA PRO A 261 20.96 3.05 25.83
C PRO A 261 20.86 1.57 26.23
N GLU A 262 19.84 1.19 27.00
CA GLU A 262 19.62 -0.19 27.43
C GLU A 262 19.32 -1.16 26.27
N HIS A 263 18.99 -0.63 25.09
CA HIS A 263 18.75 -1.40 23.87
C HIS A 263 20.00 -1.54 22.99
N ALA A 264 21.03 -0.71 23.18
CA ALA A 264 22.22 -0.69 22.33
C ALA A 264 22.91 -2.07 22.24
N LYS A 265 22.93 -2.84 23.34
CA LYS A 265 23.52 -4.19 23.39
C LYS A 265 22.84 -5.25 22.51
N PHE A 266 21.68 -4.95 21.94
CA PHE A 266 20.95 -5.86 21.05
C PHE A 266 21.05 -5.45 19.57
N GLY A 267 21.77 -4.36 19.27
CA GLY A 267 21.75 -3.71 17.96
C GLY A 267 20.42 -2.97 17.70
N PRO A 268 20.12 -2.63 16.44
CA PRO A 268 18.88 -1.96 16.07
C PRO A 268 17.64 -2.72 16.58
N CYS A 269 16.77 -2.03 17.31
CA CYS A 269 15.55 -2.58 17.86
C CYS A 269 14.34 -1.74 17.42
N LEU A 270 13.25 -2.39 17.02
CA LEU A 270 11.96 -1.71 16.90
C LEU A 270 11.36 -1.47 18.27
N ILE A 271 10.79 -0.30 18.47
CA ILE A 271 9.88 0.04 19.58
C ILE A 271 8.56 0.52 18.98
N VAL A 272 7.44 0.35 19.69
CA VAL A 272 6.12 0.79 19.23
C VAL A 272 5.75 2.07 19.94
N LYS A 273 5.42 3.11 19.17
CA LYS A 273 4.92 4.39 19.66
C LYS A 273 3.42 4.50 19.40
N CYS A 274 2.66 4.84 20.43
CA CYS A 274 1.24 5.18 20.29
C CYS A 274 1.13 6.61 19.74
N LEU A 275 0.48 6.79 18.61
CA LEU A 275 0.26 8.10 18.00
C LEU A 275 -1.05 8.71 18.49
N GLU A 276 -2.13 7.93 18.43
CA GLU A 276 -3.47 8.35 18.82
C GLU A 276 -4.31 7.14 19.26
N ILE A 277 -5.38 7.41 20.00
CA ILE A 277 -6.40 6.42 20.35
C ILE A 277 -7.50 6.49 19.29
N VAL A 278 -7.77 5.38 18.61
CA VAL A 278 -8.74 5.31 17.51
C VAL A 278 -10.08 4.76 18.02
N GLU A 279 -10.02 3.71 18.84
CA GLU A 279 -11.18 3.19 19.57
C GLU A 279 -10.89 3.27 21.07
N PRO A 280 -11.87 3.68 21.91
CA PRO A 280 -11.68 3.82 23.34
C PRO A 280 -11.06 2.59 23.99
N ILE A 281 -10.07 2.82 24.85
CA ILE A 281 -9.34 1.76 25.53
C ILE A 281 -10.05 1.42 26.83
N GLY A 282 -10.42 0.14 27.01
CA GLY A 282 -11.00 -0.39 28.24
C GLY A 282 -10.18 -1.53 28.81
N CYS A 283 -9.96 -1.56 30.13
CA CYS A 283 -9.35 -2.71 30.79
C CYS A 283 -10.41 -3.79 31.05
N ILE A 284 -10.19 -5.00 30.54
CA ILE A 284 -11.14 -6.13 30.66
C ILE A 284 -10.70 -7.19 31.67
N VAL A 285 -9.54 -7.01 32.29
CA VAL A 285 -9.02 -7.91 33.31
C VAL A 285 -9.35 -7.33 34.68
N PRO A 286 -10.23 -7.97 35.48
CA PRO A 286 -10.55 -7.49 36.81
C PRO A 286 -9.30 -7.41 37.69
N ILE A 287 -9.15 -6.29 38.40
CA ILE A 287 -8.04 -6.07 39.35
C ILE A 287 -6.66 -6.21 38.64
N TYR A 288 -6.57 -5.74 37.39
CA TYR A 288 -5.30 -5.74 36.67
C TYR A 288 -4.31 -4.77 37.31
N ASP A 289 -3.09 -5.23 37.56
CA ASP A 289 -2.04 -4.45 38.23
C ASP A 289 -1.37 -3.42 37.30
N GLY A 290 -1.82 -3.31 36.05
CA GLY A 290 -1.32 -2.33 35.09
C GLY A 290 0.10 -2.62 34.60
N TYR A 291 0.58 -3.86 34.68
CA TYR A 291 1.93 -4.21 34.22
C TYR A 291 2.14 -3.90 32.74
N VAL A 292 1.29 -4.40 31.85
CA VAL A 292 1.19 -3.79 30.51
C VAL A 292 0.51 -2.45 30.73
N ARG A 293 1.25 -1.37 30.51
CA ARG A 293 0.71 -0.02 30.73
C ARG A 293 -0.36 0.27 29.68
N GLN A 294 -1.40 0.99 30.08
CA GLN A 294 -2.42 1.46 29.14
C GLN A 294 -1.75 2.36 28.09
N PRO A 295 -1.97 2.13 26.78
CA PRO A 295 -1.41 2.97 25.73
C PRO A 295 -1.81 4.43 25.91
N THR A 296 -0.85 5.34 25.74
CA THR A 296 -1.06 6.79 25.86
C THR A 296 -0.49 7.48 24.62
N PRO A 297 -1.23 8.38 23.95
CA PRO A 297 -0.71 9.14 22.80
C PRO A 297 0.64 9.80 23.08
N GLY A 298 1.56 9.68 22.13
CA GLY A 298 2.93 10.18 22.23
C GLY A 298 3.90 9.28 23.00
N ALA A 299 3.42 8.31 23.78
CA ALA A 299 4.26 7.42 24.57
C ALA A 299 4.62 6.11 23.84
N TYR A 300 5.71 5.49 24.26
CA TYR A 300 6.07 4.14 23.84
C TYR A 300 5.29 3.09 24.64
N MET A 301 5.03 1.94 24.01
CA MET A 301 4.41 0.81 24.67
C MET A 301 5.35 0.21 25.73
N ARG A 302 4.82 -0.10 26.93
CA ARG A 302 5.62 -0.58 28.07
C ARG A 302 5.01 -1.81 28.74
N SER A 303 5.89 -2.65 29.29
CA SER A 303 5.56 -3.75 30.18
C SER A 303 6.40 -3.63 31.46
N GLY A 304 5.74 -3.40 32.58
CA GLY A 304 6.32 -2.84 33.79
C GLY A 304 7.00 -1.51 33.46
N GLU A 305 8.26 -1.40 33.87
CA GLU A 305 9.08 -0.20 33.62
C GLU A 305 9.82 -0.24 32.27
N LYS A 306 9.77 -1.37 31.55
CA LYS A 306 10.55 -1.57 30.33
C LYS A 306 9.74 -1.21 29.09
N VAL A 307 10.35 -0.46 28.19
CA VAL A 307 9.81 -0.23 26.84
C VAL A 307 9.84 -1.55 26.07
N TRP A 308 8.73 -1.89 25.41
CA TRP A 308 8.68 -3.05 24.54
C TRP A 308 9.70 -2.89 23.42
N ARG A 309 10.42 -3.97 23.08
CA ARG A 309 11.41 -3.95 22.00
C ARG A 309 11.36 -5.21 21.16
N PHE A 310 11.82 -5.09 19.93
CA PHE A 310 12.05 -6.20 19.02
C PHE A 310 13.42 -6.06 18.35
N PRO A 311 14.41 -6.88 18.75
CA PRO A 311 15.75 -6.84 18.16
C PRO A 311 15.75 -7.31 16.71
N LEU A 312 16.07 -6.42 15.77
CA LEU A 312 16.05 -6.72 14.34
C LEU A 312 17.13 -7.74 13.94
N MET A 313 18.30 -7.68 14.59
CA MET A 313 19.43 -8.58 14.29
C MET A 313 19.13 -10.06 14.50
N ARG A 314 18.16 -10.41 15.36
CA ARG A 314 17.71 -11.80 15.56
C ARG A 314 16.88 -12.35 14.39
N HIS A 315 16.46 -11.44 13.50
CA HIS A 315 15.62 -11.70 12.36
C HIS A 315 16.23 -11.06 11.11
N LEU A 316 17.56 -11.02 11.04
CA LEU A 316 18.29 -10.31 9.99
C LEU A 316 17.84 -10.76 8.60
N ASP A 317 17.68 -12.05 8.35
CA ASP A 317 17.24 -12.55 7.04
C ASP A 317 15.83 -12.07 6.64
N THR A 318 14.99 -11.74 7.62
CA THR A 318 13.63 -11.20 7.39
C THR A 318 13.65 -9.69 7.13
N PHE A 319 14.55 -8.96 7.80
CA PHE A 319 14.52 -7.50 7.83
C PHE A 319 15.67 -6.83 7.10
N ARG A 320 16.65 -7.60 6.59
CA ARG A 320 17.86 -7.10 5.94
C ARG A 320 17.56 -6.03 4.91
N ASP A 321 16.70 -6.33 3.94
CA ASP A 321 16.39 -5.39 2.86
C ASP A 321 15.80 -4.07 3.38
N MET A 322 14.92 -4.14 4.38
CA MET A 322 14.31 -2.95 4.99
C MET A 322 15.33 -2.17 5.82
N MET A 323 16.21 -2.89 6.53
CA MET A 323 17.29 -2.27 7.30
C MET A 323 18.31 -1.57 6.40
N GLU A 324 18.69 -2.16 5.27
CA GLU A 324 19.54 -1.52 4.27
C GLU A 324 18.84 -0.29 3.66
N GLN A 325 17.55 -0.42 3.32
CA GLN A 325 16.75 0.69 2.79
C GLN A 325 16.67 1.87 3.76
N GLU A 326 16.62 1.61 5.07
CA GLU A 326 16.60 2.65 6.11
C GLU A 326 18.00 3.05 6.62
N GLY A 327 19.09 2.54 6.01
CA GLY A 327 20.45 2.89 6.38
C GLY A 327 20.87 2.41 7.77
N LEU A 328 20.26 1.31 8.26
CA LEU A 328 20.57 0.69 9.55
C LEU A 328 21.68 -0.35 9.47
N LEU A 329 22.02 -0.79 8.25
CA LEU A 329 23.17 -1.65 7.96
C LEU A 329 24.15 -0.86 7.09
N PRO A 330 25.46 -1.12 7.23
CA PRO A 330 26.44 -0.60 6.28
C PRO A 330 26.09 -1.07 4.87
N THR A 331 26.13 -0.16 3.91
CA THR A 331 26.09 -0.53 2.49
C THR A 331 27.45 -1.10 2.12
N ASP A 332 27.47 -2.39 1.76
CA ASP A 332 28.64 -3.08 1.22
C ASP A 332 29.13 -2.47 -0.10
#